data_AF-A0A545T9F1-F1
#
_entry.id   AF-A0A545T9F1-F1
#
_cell.length_a   1.000
_cell.length_b   1.000
_cell.length_c   1.000
_cell.angle_alpha   90.00
_cell.angle_beta   90.00
_cell.angle_gamma   90.00
#
_symmetry.space_group_name_H-M   'P 1'
#
loop_
_entity.id
_entity.type
_entity.pdbx_description
1 polymer ?
#
loop_
_entity_poly.entity_id
_entity_poly.type
_entity_poly.pdbx_seq_one_letter_code
_entity_poly.pdbx_strand_id
1 'polypeptide(L)'
;MKKLSNDGWGLLEEDDNTAWWLESHWKIKSVKQNYGLEIFVLFLVDPMYDGQNKGSAVWAVGAYKEVPHERPLEGSICVMSMMKGKFDEKLGEFVTCLNKYRNETHS
;
A
#
# COMPACT_ATOMS: atom_id res chain seq x y z
N MET A 1 -4.25 -5.19 8.28
CA MET A 1 -5.28 -4.20 8.67
C MET A 1 -5.15 -3.59 10.06
N LYS A 2 -5.03 -4.35 11.16
CA LYS A 2 -5.07 -3.79 12.54
C LYS A 2 -4.18 -2.55 12.78
N LYS A 3 -2.95 -2.54 12.28
CA LYS A 3 -2.01 -1.41 12.47
C LYS A 3 -2.48 -0.13 11.77
N LEU A 4 -2.94 -0.22 10.51
CA LEU A 4 -3.50 0.93 9.78
C LEU A 4 -4.74 1.51 10.48
N SER A 5 -5.64 0.65 10.95
CA SER A 5 -6.85 1.07 11.66
C SER A 5 -6.53 1.76 12.98
N ASN A 6 -5.58 1.23 13.76
CA ASN A 6 -5.10 1.88 14.98
C ASN A 6 -4.47 3.26 14.71
N ASP A 7 -3.89 3.43 13.51
CA ASP A 7 -3.32 4.69 13.05
C ASP A 7 -4.31 5.61 12.33
N GLY A 8 -5.62 5.32 12.38
CA GLY A 8 -6.66 6.19 11.85
C GLY A 8 -6.84 6.14 10.33
N TRP A 9 -6.53 5.00 9.72
CA TRP A 9 -6.87 4.66 8.34
C TRP A 9 -7.97 3.62 8.29
N GLY A 10 -9.11 3.96 7.69
CA GLY A 10 -10.22 3.04 7.42
C GLY A 10 -10.10 2.42 6.03
N LEU A 11 -10.45 1.15 5.90
CA LEU A 11 -10.59 0.49 4.59
C LEU A 11 -11.91 0.93 3.95
N LEU A 12 -11.86 1.34 2.69
CA LEU A 12 -13.05 1.63 1.89
C LEU A 12 -13.37 0.48 0.94
N GLU A 13 -12.35 -0.01 0.25
CA GLU A 13 -12.48 -0.97 -0.84
C GLU A 13 -11.22 -1.84 -0.93
N GLU A 14 -11.42 -3.07 -1.36
CA GLU A 14 -10.39 -4.04 -1.69
C GLU A 14 -10.76 -4.66 -3.03
N ASP A 15 -9.78 -4.77 -3.92
CA ASP A 15 -9.95 -5.37 -5.24
C ASP A 15 -8.74 -6.24 -5.60
N ASP A 16 -9.05 -7.51 -5.87
CA ASP A 16 -8.11 -8.58 -6.21
C ASP A 16 -8.14 -8.92 -7.72
N ASN A 17 -9.07 -8.35 -8.49
CA ASN A 17 -9.17 -8.55 -9.93
C ASN A 17 -8.21 -7.61 -10.68
N THR A 18 -6.93 -7.88 -10.47
CA THR A 18 -5.85 -6.97 -10.80
C THR A 18 -4.92 -7.51 -11.88
N ALA A 19 -4.16 -6.62 -12.51
CA ALA A 19 -3.16 -6.96 -13.53
C ALA A 19 -2.05 -7.89 -12.98
N TRP A 20 -1.26 -8.48 -13.87
CA TRP A 20 -0.22 -9.46 -13.54
C TRP A 20 0.81 -9.00 -12.48
N TRP A 21 1.07 -7.69 -12.40
CA TRP A 21 2.07 -7.08 -11.54
C TRP A 21 1.54 -6.67 -10.16
N LEU A 22 0.24 -6.81 -9.94
CA LEU A 22 -0.47 -6.40 -8.73
C LEU A 22 -1.21 -7.62 -8.19
N GLU A 23 -1.04 -7.94 -6.91
CA GLU A 23 -1.82 -9.00 -6.30
C GLU A 23 -3.21 -8.47 -5.95
N SER A 24 -3.24 -7.39 -5.18
CA SER A 24 -4.44 -6.68 -4.79
C SER A 24 -4.14 -5.20 -4.55
N HIS A 25 -5.19 -4.39 -4.52
CA HIS A 25 -5.07 -3.03 -3.99
C HIS A 25 -6.21 -2.72 -3.02
N TRP A 26 -5.88 -1.89 -2.03
CA TRP A 26 -6.81 -1.43 -1.01
C TRP A 26 -6.94 0.09 -1.12
N LYS A 27 -8.17 0.57 -1.26
CA LYS A 27 -8.47 1.98 -1.06
C LYS A 27 -8.68 2.23 0.42
N ILE A 28 -7.87 3.11 1.00
CA ILE A 28 -7.97 3.50 2.40
C ILE A 28 -8.21 4.99 2.54
N LYS A 29 -8.88 5.38 3.62
CA LYS A 29 -9.28 6.75 3.92
C LYS A 29 -8.84 7.15 5.30
N SER A 30 -8.33 8.37 5.46
CA SER A 30 -8.09 8.90 6.80
C SER A 30 -9.41 9.25 7.49
N VAL A 31 -9.56 8.73 8.70
CA VAL A 31 -10.68 9.02 9.61
C VAL A 31 -10.28 9.96 10.75
N LYS A 32 -9.07 10.55 10.69
CA LYS A 32 -8.56 11.51 11.70
C LYS A 32 -8.03 12.81 11.05
N GLN A 33 -6.79 13.23 11.31
CA GLN A 33 -6.18 14.41 10.68
C GLN A 33 -6.29 14.33 9.15
N ASN A 34 -6.51 15.47 8.49
CA ASN A 34 -6.87 15.52 7.06
C ASN A 34 -7.99 14.50 6.73
N TYR A 35 -9.07 14.58 7.51
CA TYR A 35 -10.24 13.72 7.37
C TYR A 35 -10.72 13.75 5.93
N GLY A 36 -10.90 12.58 5.33
CA GLY A 36 -11.30 12.52 3.93
C GLY A 36 -10.20 12.11 2.97
N LEU A 37 -8.92 12.25 3.34
CA LEU A 37 -7.81 11.91 2.44
C LEU A 37 -7.85 10.42 2.07
N GLU A 38 -7.90 10.14 0.77
CA GLU A 38 -7.92 8.81 0.20
C GLU A 38 -6.58 8.50 -0.47
N ILE A 39 -6.08 7.28 -0.25
CA ILE A 39 -4.89 6.73 -0.91
C ILE A 39 -5.12 5.24 -1.20
N PHE A 40 -4.29 4.69 -2.07
CA PHE A 40 -4.30 3.27 -2.42
C PHE A 40 -3.06 2.58 -1.87
N VAL A 41 -3.25 1.40 -1.28
CA VAL A 41 -2.18 0.49 -0.86
C VAL A 41 -2.14 -0.67 -1.85
N LEU A 42 -1.02 -0.84 -2.55
CA LEU A 42 -0.84 -1.82 -3.61
C LEU A 42 0.11 -2.92 -3.16
N PHE A 43 -0.27 -4.18 -3.38
CA PHE A 43 0.56 -5.37 -3.11
C PHE A 43 1.28 -5.78 -4.40
N LEU A 44 2.51 -5.32 -4.56
CA LEU A 44 3.26 -5.45 -5.81
C LEU A 44 3.88 -6.85 -5.93
N VAL A 45 3.74 -7.46 -7.11
CA VAL A 45 4.29 -8.78 -7.46
C VAL A 45 5.70 -8.66 -8.04
N ASP A 46 6.58 -9.58 -7.67
CA ASP A 46 7.95 -9.68 -8.19
C ASP A 46 7.92 -9.80 -9.72
N PRO A 47 8.63 -8.92 -10.48
CA PRO A 47 8.58 -8.97 -11.94
C PRO A 47 9.17 -10.25 -12.53
N MET A 48 10.02 -10.94 -11.77
CA MET A 48 10.66 -12.18 -12.17
C MET A 48 9.82 -13.42 -11.83
N TYR A 49 8.66 -13.25 -11.20
CA TYR A 49 7.78 -14.36 -10.87
C TYR A 49 6.96 -14.80 -12.08
N ASP A 50 7.03 -16.10 -12.39
CA ASP A 50 6.37 -16.75 -13.52
C ASP A 50 5.25 -17.72 -13.09
N GLY A 51 5.00 -17.83 -11.78
CA GLY A 51 3.99 -18.71 -11.23
C GLY A 51 2.56 -18.14 -11.31
N GLN A 52 1.58 -19.00 -11.04
CA GLN A 52 0.16 -18.64 -11.09
C GLN A 52 -0.36 -17.99 -9.80
N ASN A 53 0.35 -18.18 -8.67
CA ASN A 53 -0.08 -17.70 -7.36
C ASN A 53 0.63 -16.38 -7.00
N LYS A 54 0.10 -15.27 -7.54
CA LYS A 54 0.58 -13.89 -7.32
C LYS A 54 0.82 -13.56 -5.84
N GLY A 55 -0.03 -14.05 -4.92
CA GLY A 55 0.11 -13.81 -3.48
C GLY A 55 1.42 -14.31 -2.87
N SER A 56 1.98 -15.41 -3.38
CA SER A 56 3.30 -15.92 -2.96
C SER A 56 4.48 -15.08 -3.45
N ALA A 57 4.22 -14.16 -4.38
CA ALA A 57 5.20 -13.36 -5.08
C ALA A 57 5.13 -11.87 -4.74
N VAL A 58 4.34 -11.49 -3.72
CA VAL A 58 4.33 -10.11 -3.24
C VAL A 58 5.70 -9.77 -2.64
N TRP A 59 6.45 -8.92 -3.34
CA TRP A 59 7.79 -8.50 -2.95
C TRP A 59 7.81 -7.14 -2.27
N ALA A 60 6.77 -6.32 -2.48
CA ALA A 60 6.66 -4.98 -1.89
C ALA A 60 5.20 -4.55 -1.70
N VAL A 61 4.99 -3.63 -0.77
CA VAL A 61 3.72 -2.93 -0.57
C VAL A 61 3.98 -1.44 -0.76
N GLY A 62 3.25 -0.81 -1.68
CA GLY A 62 3.40 0.61 -2.01
C GLY A 62 2.13 1.40 -1.73
N ALA A 63 2.28 2.68 -1.43
CA ALA A 63 1.17 3.61 -1.28
C ALA A 63 1.16 4.64 -2.41
N TYR A 64 0.00 4.91 -2.98
CA TYR A 64 -0.16 5.78 -4.15
C TYR A 64 -1.42 6.64 -4.02
N LYS A 65 -1.46 7.76 -4.75
CA LYS A 65 -2.68 8.60 -4.84
C LYS A 65 -3.76 7.96 -5.72
N GLU A 66 -3.35 7.14 -6.67
CA GLU A 66 -4.20 6.44 -7.64
C GLU A 66 -3.59 5.07 -7.98
N VAL A 67 -4.40 4.14 -8.49
CA VAL A 67 -3.89 2.87 -9.02
C VAL A 67 -3.36 3.13 -10.43
N PRO A 68 -2.06 2.91 -10.70
CA PRO A 68 -1.51 3.15 -12.03
C PRO A 68 -2.03 2.10 -13.01
N HIS A 69 -2.20 2.50 -14.27
CA HIS A 69 -2.64 1.61 -15.35
C HIS A 69 -1.61 0.52 -15.67
N GLU A 70 -0.33 0.82 -15.45
CA GLU A 70 0.80 -0.07 -15.67
C GLU A 70 1.64 -0.20 -14.41
N ARG A 71 2.56 -1.16 -14.41
CA ARG A 71 3.49 -1.37 -13.29
C ARG A 71 4.28 -0.07 -13.03
N PRO A 72 4.17 0.52 -11.83
CA PRO A 72 4.83 1.80 -11.54
C PRO A 72 6.35 1.62 -11.41
N LEU A 73 7.11 2.54 -12.02
CA LEU A 73 8.56 2.70 -11.79
C LEU A 73 8.84 3.72 -10.68
N GLU A 74 7.93 4.68 -10.48
CA GLU A 74 8.03 5.78 -9.53
C GLU A 74 6.64 6.24 -9.07
N GLY A 75 6.57 7.32 -8.28
CA GLY A 75 5.30 7.94 -7.88
C GLY A 75 4.66 7.37 -6.62
N SER A 76 5.32 6.43 -5.93
CA SER A 76 4.88 5.97 -4.63
C SER A 76 5.04 7.07 -3.57
N ILE A 77 4.03 7.25 -2.74
CA ILE A 77 4.09 8.04 -1.50
C ILE A 77 5.09 7.38 -0.54
N CYS A 78 4.95 6.07 -0.35
CA CYS A 78 5.78 5.23 0.51
C CYS A 78 5.87 3.83 -0.09
N VAL A 79 6.94 3.11 0.18
CA VAL A 79 7.07 1.69 -0.20
C VAL A 79 7.78 0.92 0.90
N MET A 80 7.35 -0.31 1.15
CA MET A 80 8.06 -1.27 1.98
C MET A 80 8.32 -2.55 1.20
N SER A 81 9.54 -3.09 1.32
CA SER A 81 9.90 -4.41 0.79
C SER A 81 9.53 -5.52 1.77
N MET A 82 9.06 -6.66 1.26
CA MET A 82 8.75 -7.85 2.04
C MET A 82 10.04 -8.61 2.40
N MET A 83 10.71 -8.17 3.47
CA MET A 83 11.95 -8.79 3.95
C MET A 83 11.67 -9.78 5.10
N LYS A 84 12.16 -11.02 4.95
CA LYS A 84 12.00 -12.08 5.96
C LYS A 84 12.54 -11.61 7.31
N GLY A 85 11.71 -11.75 8.36
CA GLY A 85 12.06 -11.40 9.74
C GLY A 85 12.01 -9.91 10.08
N LYS A 86 11.70 -9.02 9.12
CA LYS A 86 11.59 -7.56 9.36
C LYS A 86 10.22 -6.98 9.09
N PHE A 87 9.21 -7.82 8.91
CA PHE A 87 7.87 -7.39 8.49
C PHE A 87 7.29 -6.32 9.43
N ASP A 88 7.29 -6.56 10.75
CA ASP A 88 6.66 -5.64 11.71
C ASP A 88 7.36 -4.27 11.81
N GLU A 89 8.69 -4.28 11.71
CA GLU A 89 9.55 -3.08 11.65
C GLU A 89 9.23 -2.27 10.39
N LYS A 90 9.28 -2.91 9.21
CA LYS A 90 9.00 -2.26 7.92
C LYS A 90 7.55 -1.79 7.81
N LEU A 91 6.61 -2.52 8.37
CA LEU A 91 5.22 -2.08 8.45
C LEU A 91 5.09 -0.85 9.37
N GLY A 92 5.88 -0.76 10.45
CA GLY A 92 5.94 0.43 11.30
C GLY A 92 6.47 1.66 10.59
N GLU A 93 7.58 1.51 9.87
CA GLU A 93 8.16 2.56 9.02
C GLU A 93 7.16 3.01 7.95
N PHE A 94 6.52 2.06 7.27
CA PHE A 94 5.52 2.33 6.24
C PHE A 94 4.34 3.15 6.76
N VAL A 95 3.74 2.73 7.89
CA VAL A 95 2.62 3.45 8.50
C VAL A 95 3.05 4.84 8.99
N THR A 96 4.27 4.98 9.51
CA THR A 96 4.83 6.29 9.89
C THR A 96 4.95 7.21 8.68
N CYS A 97 5.42 6.68 7.55
CA CYS A 97 5.52 7.41 6.28
C CYS A 97 4.12 7.85 5.77
N LEU A 98 3.11 6.97 5.82
CA LEU A 98 1.72 7.33 5.49
C LEU A 98 1.18 8.44 6.39
N ASN A 99 1.43 8.34 7.68
CA ASN A 99 1.01 9.34 8.67
C ASN A 99 1.65 10.70 8.40
N LYS A 100 2.94 10.72 8.01
CA LYS A 100 3.64 11.95 7.62
C LYS A 100 2.98 12.56 6.39
N TYR A 101 2.78 11.78 5.34
CA TYR A 101 2.11 12.25 4.12
C TYR A 101 0.72 12.84 4.40
N ARG A 102 -0.10 12.18 5.23
CA ARG A 102 -1.41 12.69 5.65
C ARG A 102 -1.32 14.06 6.34
N ASN A 103 -0.32 14.24 7.20
CA ASN A 103 -0.18 15.46 8.00
C ASN A 103 0.38 16.63 7.18
N GLU A 104 1.21 16.36 6.16
CA GLU A 104 1.79 17.37 5.26
C GLU A 104 0.85 17.77 4.12
N THR A 105 -0.08 16.88 3.76
CA THR A 105 -1.11 17.18 2.77
C THR A 105 -2.21 17.99 3.45
N HIS A 106 -2.36 19.25 3.06
CA HIS A 106 -3.52 20.07 3.41
C HIS A 106 -4.49 20.07 2.23
N SER A 107 -5.67 19.50 2.45
CA SER A 107 -6.79 19.55 1.50
C SER A 107 -7.51 20.88 1.60
#